data_AF-A0A3S0JVD0-F1
#
_entry.id   AF-A0A3S0JVD0-F1
#
_cell.length_a   1.000
_cell.length_b   1.000
_cell.length_c   1.000
_cell.angle_alpha   90.00
_cell.angle_beta   90.00
_cell.angle_gamma   90.00
#
_symmetry.space_group_name_H-M   'P 1'
#
loop_
_entity.id
_entity.type
_entity.pdbx_description
1 polymer ?
#
loop_
_entity_poly.entity_id
_entity_poly.type
_entity_poly.pdbx_seq_one_letter_code
_entity_poly.pdbx_strand_id
1 'polypeptide(L)'
;MDKDLEKQQKQFEQFRSQIRITLPQWQVDLKKNLSAIQEKMRPLKEASAQIPDMFHEIQASISPIVERFQEIASQIPEDLDTFELQQKERIELLAENGWFPDFELSLGEHFQQAKEYQTIFHSEGANAADNYMTKHFEEVMNDFSTTKPKEVTDDRMKIILEAIGAHASGKYFLSAPIFLMQADGYSKENHGHPVWSPGKGGTSLLTAARENNNEENYLSALLLPMLSTKMPVIVSTRNRPEIKIPDHIINRNLVLHGESIRYGTRENSARAFAFMWYCMFFMHTFFRDK
;
A
#
# COMPACT_ATOMS: atom_id res chain seq x y z
N MET A 1 33.99 0.91 13.45
CA MET A 1 33.16 0.88 12.21
C MET A 1 32.94 -0.59 11.91
N ASP A 2 31.68 -1.00 11.85
CA ASP A 2 31.27 -2.40 11.93
C ASP A 2 31.51 -3.12 10.59
N LYS A 3 32.20 -4.25 10.59
CA LYS A 3 32.61 -4.97 9.36
C LYS A 3 31.41 -5.45 8.54
N ASP A 4 30.26 -5.64 9.19
CA ASP A 4 29.01 -5.96 8.51
C ASP A 4 28.42 -4.76 7.76
N LEU A 5 28.63 -3.54 8.25
CA LEU A 5 28.16 -2.32 7.58
C LEU A 5 28.93 -2.07 6.28
N GLU A 6 30.25 -2.30 6.29
CA GLU A 6 31.09 -2.21 5.09
C GLU A 6 30.73 -3.30 4.07
N LYS A 7 30.39 -4.50 4.54
CA LYS A 7 29.95 -5.61 3.68
C LYS A 7 28.61 -5.33 3.02
N GLN A 8 27.64 -4.78 3.76
CA GLN A 8 26.34 -4.37 3.24
C GLN A 8 26.46 -3.21 2.23
N GLN A 9 27.29 -2.21 2.51
CA GLN A 9 27.56 -1.13 1.56
C GLN A 9 28.16 -1.64 0.25
N LYS A 10 29.11 -2.58 0.34
CA LYS A 10 29.76 -3.16 -0.84
C LYS A 10 28.81 -4.03 -1.68
N GLN A 11 27.92 -4.78 -1.03
CA GLN A 11 26.86 -5.53 -1.71
C GLN A 11 25.86 -4.59 -2.40
N PHE A 12 25.51 -3.49 -1.74
CA PHE A 12 24.60 -2.48 -2.30
C PHE A 12 25.22 -1.74 -3.50
N GLU A 13 26.53 -1.45 -3.47
CA GLU A 13 27.23 -0.87 -4.62
C GLU A 13 27.35 -1.84 -5.80
N GLN A 14 27.58 -3.14 -5.53
CA GLN A 14 27.58 -4.17 -6.55
C GLN A 14 26.20 -4.38 -7.17
N PHE A 15 25.13 -4.34 -6.37
CA PHE A 15 23.76 -4.39 -6.85
C PHE A 15 23.42 -3.15 -7.71
N ARG A 16 23.80 -1.96 -7.26
CA ARG A 16 23.65 -0.71 -8.03
C ARG A 16 24.38 -0.75 -9.37
N SER A 17 25.60 -1.30 -9.42
CA SER A 17 26.35 -1.40 -10.66
C SER A 17 25.75 -2.44 -11.61
N GLN A 18 25.26 -3.57 -11.07
CA GLN A 18 24.59 -4.60 -11.85
C GLN A 18 23.28 -4.07 -12.47
N ILE A 19 22.43 -3.41 -11.66
CA ILE A 19 21.19 -2.77 -12.12
C ILE A 19 21.48 -1.72 -13.18
N ARG A 20 22.46 -0.85 -12.96
CA ARG A 20 22.83 0.20 -13.93
C ARG A 20 23.26 -0.36 -15.30
N ILE A 21 23.74 -1.60 -15.36
CA ILE A 21 24.16 -2.26 -16.60
C ILE A 21 22.99 -3.02 -17.25
N THR A 22 22.13 -3.68 -16.48
CA THR A 22 21.01 -4.47 -17.02
C THR A 22 19.76 -3.67 -17.33
N LEU A 23 19.52 -2.56 -16.61
CA LEU A 23 18.32 -1.74 -16.73
C LEU A 23 18.16 -1.07 -18.13
N PRO A 24 19.21 -0.53 -18.77
CA PRO A 24 19.10 0.01 -20.13
C PRO A 24 18.74 -1.07 -21.17
N GLN A 25 19.29 -2.28 -21.02
CA GLN A 25 18.95 -3.42 -21.87
C GLN A 25 17.48 -3.81 -21.71
N TRP A 26 17.00 -3.86 -20.47
CA TRP A 26 15.62 -4.19 -20.13
C TRP A 26 14.62 -3.13 -20.60
N GLN A 27 14.97 -1.84 -20.53
CA GLN A 27 14.16 -0.74 -21.07
C GLN A 27 14.05 -0.82 -22.60
N VAL A 28 15.17 -1.09 -23.29
CA VAL A 28 15.18 -1.30 -24.75
C VAL A 28 14.36 -2.52 -25.12
N ASP A 29 14.51 -3.62 -24.39
CA ASP A 29 13.76 -4.86 -24.64
C ASP A 29 12.28 -4.71 -24.33
N LEU A 30 11.88 -4.00 -23.26
CA LEU A 30 10.49 -3.73 -22.94
C LEU A 30 9.84 -2.82 -23.99
N LYS A 31 10.50 -1.73 -24.40
CA LYS A 31 9.98 -0.84 -25.45
C LYS A 31 9.90 -1.55 -26.81
N LYS A 32 10.89 -2.38 -27.11
CA LYS A 32 10.91 -3.23 -28.32
C LYS A 32 9.84 -4.30 -28.28
N ASN A 33 9.59 -4.92 -27.12
CA ASN A 33 8.56 -5.92 -26.93
C ASN A 33 7.16 -5.30 -26.99
N LEU A 34 6.95 -4.12 -26.39
CA LEU A 34 5.69 -3.39 -26.44
C LEU A 34 5.36 -2.91 -27.86
N SER A 35 6.33 -2.35 -28.58
CA SER A 35 6.16 -1.98 -29.99
C SER A 35 5.97 -3.20 -30.89
N ALA A 36 6.65 -4.32 -30.62
CA ALA A 36 6.45 -5.57 -31.34
C ALA A 36 5.08 -6.20 -31.04
N ILE A 37 4.56 -6.08 -29.82
CA ILE A 37 3.20 -6.49 -29.45
C ILE A 37 2.19 -5.61 -30.17
N GLN A 38 2.36 -4.28 -30.18
CA GLN A 38 1.50 -3.36 -30.92
C GLN A 38 1.49 -3.65 -32.43
N GLU A 39 2.64 -3.88 -33.06
CA GLU A 39 2.73 -4.23 -34.49
C GLU A 39 2.13 -5.61 -34.78
N LYS A 40 2.32 -6.60 -33.90
CA LYS A 40 1.68 -7.91 -34.05
C LYS A 40 0.16 -7.86 -33.86
N MET A 41 -0.33 -6.90 -33.07
CA MET A 41 -1.75 -6.67 -32.84
C MET A 41 -2.39 -5.79 -33.93
N ARG A 42 -1.60 -5.07 -34.73
CA ARG A 42 -2.08 -4.21 -35.83
C ARG A 42 -2.89 -4.96 -36.90
N PRO A 43 -2.42 -6.09 -37.48
CA PRO A 43 -3.22 -6.86 -38.44
C PRO A 43 -4.44 -7.50 -37.78
N LEU A 44 -4.39 -7.79 -36.47
CA LEU A 44 -5.55 -8.26 -35.70
C LEU A 44 -6.63 -7.19 -35.57
N LYS A 45 -6.22 -5.92 -35.39
CA LYS A 45 -7.07 -4.72 -35.30
C LYS A 45 -7.64 -4.29 -36.66
N GLU A 46 -6.92 -4.55 -37.74
CA GLU A 46 -7.38 -4.32 -39.12
C GLU A 46 -8.33 -5.43 -39.59
N ALA A 47 -8.06 -6.69 -39.19
CA ALA A 47 -8.95 -7.83 -39.43
C ALA A 47 -10.22 -7.80 -38.55
N SER A 48 -10.17 -7.19 -37.36
CA SER A 48 -11.31 -7.08 -36.44
C SER A 48 -12.42 -6.14 -36.94
N ALA A 49 -12.17 -5.35 -37.99
CA ALA A 49 -13.20 -4.55 -38.65
C ALA A 49 -14.17 -5.42 -39.50
N GLN A 50 -13.90 -6.72 -39.69
CA GLN A 50 -14.62 -7.56 -40.64
C GLN A 50 -15.34 -8.79 -40.03
N ILE A 51 -15.19 -9.09 -38.73
CA ILE A 51 -15.82 -10.27 -38.10
C ILE A 51 -16.37 -9.93 -36.69
N PRO A 52 -17.68 -9.68 -36.52
CA PRO A 52 -18.26 -9.17 -35.27
C PRO A 52 -18.36 -10.18 -34.12
N ASP A 53 -18.68 -11.46 -34.39
CA ASP A 53 -19.21 -12.34 -33.33
C ASP A 53 -18.14 -13.08 -32.52
N MET A 54 -16.99 -13.38 -33.13
CA MET A 54 -15.91 -14.12 -32.45
C MET A 54 -15.08 -13.23 -31.51
N PHE A 55 -15.26 -11.90 -31.59
CA PHE A 55 -14.45 -10.93 -30.87
C PHE A 55 -15.15 -10.27 -29.68
N HIS A 56 -16.45 -10.49 -29.46
CA HIS A 56 -17.10 -9.88 -28.29
C HIS A 56 -16.55 -10.43 -26.96
N GLU A 57 -16.19 -11.72 -26.91
CA GLU A 57 -15.56 -12.36 -25.75
C GLU A 57 -14.08 -11.99 -25.58
N ILE A 58 -13.35 -11.90 -26.69
CA ILE A 58 -11.92 -11.54 -26.69
C ILE A 58 -11.75 -10.05 -26.37
N GLN A 59 -12.56 -9.17 -26.97
CA GLN A 59 -12.58 -7.75 -26.65
C GLN A 59 -13.01 -7.51 -25.20
N ALA A 60 -14.05 -8.19 -24.70
CA ALA A 60 -14.43 -8.10 -23.28
C ALA A 60 -13.31 -8.55 -22.32
N SER A 61 -12.46 -9.49 -22.75
CA SER A 61 -11.37 -10.01 -21.94
C SER A 61 -10.10 -9.15 -21.98
N ILE A 62 -9.84 -8.41 -23.07
CA ILE A 62 -8.61 -7.62 -23.25
C ILE A 62 -8.85 -6.11 -23.07
N SER A 63 -10.08 -5.59 -23.22
CA SER A 63 -10.40 -4.16 -22.99
C SER A 63 -9.98 -3.66 -21.61
N PRO A 64 -10.27 -4.39 -20.50
CA PRO A 64 -9.89 -3.94 -19.16
C PRO A 64 -8.36 -3.85 -18.99
N ILE A 65 -7.61 -4.71 -19.70
CA ILE A 65 -6.15 -4.71 -19.67
C ILE A 65 -5.63 -3.50 -20.46
N VAL A 66 -6.14 -3.27 -21.67
CA VAL A 66 -5.74 -2.14 -22.53
C VAL A 66 -6.11 -0.80 -21.92
N GLU A 67 -7.29 -0.66 -21.30
CA GLU A 67 -7.72 0.54 -20.59
C GLU A 67 -6.84 0.83 -19.37
N ARG A 68 -6.58 -0.18 -18.53
CA ARG A 68 -5.62 -0.06 -17.41
C ARG A 68 -4.21 0.33 -17.89
N PHE A 69 -3.76 -0.22 -19.02
CA PHE A 69 -2.47 0.14 -19.61
C PHE A 69 -2.45 1.56 -20.18
N GLN A 70 -3.54 2.05 -20.76
CA GLN A 70 -3.64 3.42 -21.27
C GLN A 70 -3.70 4.46 -20.14
N GLU A 71 -4.42 4.17 -19.06
CA GLU A 71 -4.42 5.00 -17.85
C GLU A 71 -3.03 5.12 -17.25
N ILE A 72 -2.33 3.99 -17.09
CA ILE A 72 -0.95 3.94 -16.60
C ILE A 72 0.01 4.66 -17.56
N ALA A 73 -0.10 4.44 -18.87
CA ALA A 73 0.79 5.03 -19.87
C ALA A 73 0.70 6.56 -19.94
N SER A 74 -0.45 7.15 -19.61
CA SER A 74 -0.61 8.62 -19.52
C SER A 74 0.08 9.24 -18.30
N GLN A 75 0.34 8.44 -17.27
CA GLN A 75 0.95 8.86 -16.01
C GLN A 75 2.43 8.47 -15.88
N ILE A 76 2.94 7.59 -16.75
CA ILE A 76 4.35 7.22 -16.83
C ILE A 76 5.11 8.32 -17.62
N PRO A 77 6.01 9.09 -16.98
CA PRO A 77 6.95 9.98 -17.66
C PRO A 77 7.85 9.20 -18.62
N GLU A 78 8.43 9.90 -19.61
CA GLU A 78 9.45 9.31 -20.51
C GLU A 78 10.67 8.76 -19.75
N ASP A 79 10.89 9.22 -18.53
CA ASP A 79 11.94 8.77 -17.61
C ASP A 79 11.36 7.97 -16.43
N LEU A 80 11.53 6.65 -16.51
CA LEU A 80 11.08 5.69 -15.50
C LEU A 80 11.83 5.83 -14.16
N ASP A 81 13.09 6.27 -14.17
CA ASP A 81 13.89 6.42 -12.95
C ASP A 81 13.37 7.60 -12.12
N THR A 82 13.05 8.71 -12.82
CA THR A 82 12.42 9.88 -12.20
C THR A 82 11.02 9.54 -11.66
N PHE A 83 10.25 8.73 -12.38
CA PHE A 83 8.94 8.28 -11.92
C PHE A 83 9.03 7.44 -10.65
N GLU A 84 9.92 6.44 -10.64
CA GLU A 84 10.11 5.57 -9.49
C GLU A 84 10.50 6.37 -8.24
N LEU A 85 11.45 7.31 -8.39
CA LEU A 85 11.87 8.18 -7.29
C LEU A 85 10.71 9.02 -6.76
N GLN A 86 9.93 9.64 -7.64
CA GLN A 86 8.77 10.46 -7.24
C GLN A 86 7.69 9.65 -6.54
N GLN A 87 7.38 8.44 -7.04
CA GLN A 87 6.36 7.60 -6.42
C GLN A 87 6.84 7.10 -5.06
N LYS A 88 8.13 6.74 -4.94
CA LYS A 88 8.73 6.36 -3.66
C LYS A 88 8.63 7.49 -2.65
N GLU A 89 9.02 8.71 -3.01
CA GLU A 89 8.93 9.88 -2.13
C GLU A 89 7.49 10.14 -1.67
N ARG A 90 6.50 9.98 -2.55
CA ARG A 90 5.08 10.14 -2.20
C ARG A 90 4.60 9.08 -1.22
N ILE A 91 5.00 7.83 -1.43
CA ILE A 91 4.65 6.72 -0.54
C ILE A 91 5.36 6.88 0.80
N GLU A 92 6.63 7.26 0.82
CA GLU A 92 7.35 7.60 2.04
C GLU A 92 6.63 8.72 2.81
N LEU A 93 6.21 9.77 2.13
CA LEU A 93 5.46 10.88 2.76
C LEU A 93 4.14 10.41 3.37
N LEU A 94 3.37 9.54 2.69
CA LEU A 94 2.16 8.94 3.27
C LEU A 94 2.51 8.13 4.53
N ALA A 95 3.53 7.28 4.45
CA ALA A 95 3.94 6.39 5.55
C ALA A 95 4.38 7.17 6.79
N GLU A 96 5.18 8.21 6.59
CA GLU A 96 5.68 9.10 7.64
C GLU A 96 4.55 9.86 8.34
N ASN A 97 3.42 10.07 7.67
CA ASN A 97 2.22 10.67 8.24
C ASN A 97 1.18 9.63 8.72
N GLY A 98 1.57 8.35 8.76
CA GLY A 98 0.74 7.26 9.27
C GLY A 98 -0.42 6.86 8.37
N TRP A 99 -0.37 7.23 7.09
CA TRP A 99 -1.33 6.83 6.09
C TRP A 99 -0.83 5.63 5.29
N PHE A 100 -1.80 4.84 4.81
CA PHE A 100 -1.59 3.69 3.95
C PHE A 100 -2.40 3.93 2.66
N PRO A 101 -1.91 3.48 1.49
CA PRO A 101 -2.68 3.57 0.26
C PRO A 101 -3.97 2.74 0.32
N ASP A 102 -4.97 3.12 -0.46
CA ASP A 102 -6.16 2.31 -0.66
C ASP A 102 -5.98 1.30 -1.79
N PHE A 103 -5.90 0.02 -1.42
CA PHE A 103 -5.56 -1.09 -2.30
C PHE A 103 -6.71 -1.72 -3.08
N GLU A 104 -7.92 -1.19 -2.97
CA GLU A 104 -8.98 -1.52 -3.94
C GLU A 104 -8.92 -0.65 -5.20
N LEU A 105 -8.18 0.46 -5.16
CA LEU A 105 -7.95 1.31 -6.33
C LEU A 105 -7.12 0.59 -7.41
N SER A 106 -7.28 0.98 -8.66
CA SER A 106 -6.32 0.61 -9.70
C SER A 106 -4.94 1.23 -9.40
N LEU A 107 -3.88 0.69 -10.02
CA LEU A 107 -2.53 1.22 -9.78
C LEU A 107 -2.38 2.71 -10.18
N GLY A 108 -3.05 3.14 -11.24
CA GLY A 108 -3.03 4.56 -11.65
C GLY A 108 -3.72 5.45 -10.62
N GLU A 109 -4.84 4.99 -10.05
CA GLU A 109 -5.57 5.72 -9.00
C GLU A 109 -4.76 5.82 -7.70
N HIS A 110 -3.99 4.78 -7.34
CA HIS A 110 -3.05 4.84 -6.21
C HIS A 110 -2.00 5.93 -6.38
N PHE A 111 -1.37 5.98 -7.56
CA PHE A 111 -0.36 6.99 -7.85
C PHE A 111 -0.95 8.38 -7.86
N GLN A 112 -2.18 8.52 -8.35
CA GLN A 112 -2.90 9.77 -8.32
C GLN A 112 -3.25 10.19 -6.89
N GLN A 113 -3.72 9.28 -6.03
CA GLN A 113 -3.99 9.54 -4.61
C GLN A 113 -2.73 9.99 -3.88
N ALA A 114 -1.61 9.28 -4.05
CA ALA A 114 -0.34 9.63 -3.40
C ALA A 114 0.19 11.00 -3.90
N LYS A 115 -0.01 11.31 -5.18
CA LYS A 115 0.32 12.61 -5.78
C LYS A 115 -0.58 13.74 -5.25
N GLU A 116 -1.88 13.50 -5.14
CA GLU A 116 -2.83 14.47 -4.59
C GLU A 116 -2.51 14.79 -3.14
N TYR A 117 -2.26 13.76 -2.33
CA TYR A 117 -1.82 13.93 -0.95
C TYR A 117 -0.56 14.80 -0.85
N GLN A 118 0.49 14.48 -1.61
CA GLN A 118 1.74 15.25 -1.63
C GLN A 118 1.49 16.70 -2.08
N THR A 119 0.64 16.90 -3.10
CA THR A 119 0.32 18.23 -3.61
C THR A 119 -0.34 19.08 -2.54
N ILE A 120 -1.41 18.58 -1.91
CA ILE A 120 -2.14 19.25 -0.83
C ILE A 120 -1.21 19.50 0.36
N PHE A 121 -0.36 18.52 0.70
CA PHE A 121 0.59 18.64 1.81
C PHE A 121 1.54 19.84 1.61
N HIS A 122 2.04 20.03 0.39
CA HIS A 122 2.96 21.14 0.09
C HIS A 122 2.26 22.48 -0.16
N SER A 123 1.03 22.49 -0.70
CA SER A 123 0.31 23.73 -1.00
C SER A 123 -0.52 24.26 0.16
N GLU A 124 -1.19 23.39 0.90
CA GLU A 124 -2.18 23.72 1.94
C GLU A 124 -1.76 23.25 3.35
N GLY A 125 -0.79 22.35 3.43
CA GLY A 125 -0.20 21.85 4.67
C GLY A 125 -0.74 20.49 5.12
N ALA A 126 -0.07 19.92 6.14
CA ALA A 126 -0.34 18.57 6.63
C ALA A 126 -1.80 18.33 7.05
N ASN A 127 -2.43 19.29 7.74
CA ASN A 127 -3.82 19.15 8.19
C ASN A 127 -4.82 19.02 7.02
N ALA A 128 -4.58 19.72 5.91
CA ALA A 128 -5.44 19.63 4.73
C ALA A 128 -5.28 18.27 4.04
N ALA A 129 -4.04 17.80 3.92
CA ALA A 129 -3.72 16.49 3.35
C ALA A 129 -4.29 15.33 4.21
N ASP A 130 -4.18 15.45 5.54
CA ASP A 130 -4.79 14.51 6.48
C ASP A 130 -6.31 14.47 6.35
N ASN A 131 -6.95 15.62 6.20
CA ASN A 131 -8.40 15.69 6.01
C ASN A 131 -8.83 15.07 4.67
N TYR A 132 -8.03 15.23 3.61
CA TYR A 132 -8.24 14.55 2.33
C TYR A 132 -8.25 13.03 2.50
N MET A 133 -7.20 12.45 3.11
CA MET A 133 -7.14 11.00 3.35
C MET A 133 -8.23 10.52 4.31
N THR A 134 -8.57 11.34 5.31
CA THR A 134 -9.63 11.00 6.27
C THR A 134 -10.97 10.87 5.57
N LYS A 135 -11.33 11.82 4.69
CA LYS A 135 -12.58 11.74 3.91
C LYS A 135 -12.60 10.52 3.00
N HIS A 136 -11.50 10.27 2.29
CA HIS A 136 -11.38 9.10 1.43
C HIS A 136 -11.61 7.80 2.23
N PHE A 137 -10.95 7.62 3.37
CA PHE A 137 -11.16 6.41 4.17
C PHE A 137 -12.53 6.33 4.86
N GLU A 138 -13.23 7.44 5.08
CA GLU A 138 -14.64 7.42 5.48
C GLU A 138 -15.56 6.90 4.37
N GLU A 139 -15.26 7.21 3.11
CA GLU A 139 -15.96 6.64 1.96
C GLU A 139 -15.68 5.12 1.89
N VAL A 140 -14.42 4.71 2.05
CA VAL A 140 -14.05 3.28 2.13
C VAL A 140 -14.75 2.58 3.30
N MET A 141 -14.92 3.21 4.47
CA MET A 141 -15.69 2.64 5.58
C MET A 141 -17.17 2.43 5.23
N ASN A 142 -17.77 3.38 4.49
CA ASN A 142 -19.15 3.25 4.03
C ASN A 142 -19.29 2.10 3.05
N ASP A 143 -18.36 2.00 2.08
CA ASP A 143 -18.34 0.93 1.10
C ASP A 143 -18.13 -0.43 1.78
N PHE A 144 -17.16 -0.54 2.69
CA PHE A 144 -16.93 -1.72 3.53
C PHE A 144 -18.21 -2.20 4.23
N SER A 145 -18.99 -1.24 4.75
CA SER A 145 -20.22 -1.53 5.48
C SER A 145 -21.34 -2.09 4.60
N THR A 146 -21.29 -1.82 3.29
CA THR A 146 -22.30 -2.26 2.32
C THR A 146 -21.88 -3.52 1.55
N THR A 147 -20.60 -3.64 1.18
CA THR A 147 -20.11 -4.71 0.30
C THR A 147 -19.92 -6.03 1.02
N LYS A 148 -19.57 -6.00 2.32
CA LYS A 148 -19.23 -7.17 3.15
C LYS A 148 -18.24 -8.13 2.45
N PRO A 149 -16.94 -7.78 2.44
CA PRO A 149 -15.93 -8.55 1.73
C PRO A 149 -15.94 -10.03 2.16
N LYS A 150 -15.86 -10.94 1.19
CA LYS A 150 -16.02 -12.40 1.40
C LYS A 150 -14.90 -12.99 2.24
N GLU A 151 -13.76 -12.32 2.28
CA GLU A 151 -12.55 -12.66 3.01
C GLU A 151 -12.67 -12.39 4.52
N VAL A 152 -13.79 -11.81 4.97
CA VAL A 152 -14.00 -11.42 6.37
C VAL A 152 -15.16 -12.22 6.95
N THR A 153 -14.91 -12.96 8.04
CA THR A 153 -15.94 -13.77 8.70
C THR A 153 -17.04 -12.90 9.31
N ASP A 154 -18.25 -13.44 9.41
CA ASP A 154 -19.42 -12.72 9.96
C ASP A 154 -19.17 -12.18 11.38
N ASP A 155 -18.46 -12.93 12.22
CA ASP A 155 -18.17 -12.50 13.60
C ASP A 155 -17.15 -11.36 13.64
N ARG A 156 -16.16 -11.37 12.74
CA ARG A 156 -15.22 -10.25 12.60
C ARG A 156 -15.91 -9.03 12.01
N MET A 157 -16.77 -9.22 11.02
CA MET A 157 -17.57 -8.16 10.41
C MET A 157 -18.40 -7.42 11.47
N LYS A 158 -19.07 -8.11 12.38
CA LYS A 158 -19.83 -7.47 13.48
C LYS A 158 -18.95 -6.50 14.27
N ILE A 159 -17.74 -6.91 14.66
CA ILE A 159 -16.84 -6.06 15.44
C ILE A 159 -16.36 -4.85 14.64
N ILE A 160 -16.03 -5.04 13.35
CA ILE A 160 -15.57 -3.95 12.48
C ILE A 160 -16.70 -2.95 12.23
N LEU A 161 -17.93 -3.42 11.98
CA LEU A 161 -19.09 -2.55 11.76
C LEU A 161 -19.43 -1.73 13.00
N GLU A 162 -19.30 -2.29 14.21
CA GLU A 162 -19.43 -1.52 15.46
C GLU A 162 -18.36 -0.43 15.58
N ALA A 163 -17.12 -0.71 15.18
CA ALA A 163 -16.04 0.28 15.16
C ALA A 163 -16.28 1.38 14.12
N ILE A 164 -16.81 1.05 12.93
CA ILE A 164 -17.23 2.02 11.92
C ILE A 164 -18.38 2.88 12.46
N GLY A 165 -19.39 2.26 13.08
CA GLY A 165 -20.49 2.99 13.72
C GLY A 165 -20.02 3.93 14.83
N ALA A 166 -19.02 3.51 15.61
CA ALA A 166 -18.37 4.35 16.61
C ALA A 166 -17.62 5.52 15.97
N HIS A 167 -16.88 5.30 14.87
CA HIS A 167 -16.22 6.37 14.11
C HIS A 167 -17.24 7.41 13.61
N ALA A 168 -18.29 6.96 12.91
CA ALA A 168 -19.34 7.82 12.38
C ALA A 168 -20.08 8.62 13.49
N SER A 169 -20.13 8.07 14.70
CA SER A 169 -20.71 8.74 15.88
C SER A 169 -19.73 9.64 16.64
N GLY A 170 -18.51 9.87 16.12
CA GLY A 170 -17.47 10.67 16.77
C GLY A 170 -16.81 10.01 17.98
N LYS A 171 -17.04 8.71 18.21
CA LYS A 171 -16.50 7.94 19.35
C LYS A 171 -15.11 7.38 19.02
N TYR A 172 -14.18 8.25 18.64
CA TYR A 172 -12.86 7.89 18.12
C TYR A 172 -11.99 7.11 19.12
N PHE A 173 -12.16 7.37 20.42
CA PHE A 173 -11.51 6.60 21.48
C PHE A 173 -11.91 5.11 21.51
N LEU A 174 -13.07 4.78 20.95
CA LEU A 174 -13.53 3.39 20.84
C LEU A 174 -13.12 2.77 19.49
N SER A 175 -13.35 3.49 18.39
CA SER A 175 -13.13 2.95 17.05
C SER A 175 -11.65 2.68 16.76
N ALA A 176 -10.76 3.62 17.06
CA ALA A 176 -9.34 3.52 16.70
C ALA A 176 -8.63 2.29 17.30
N PRO A 177 -8.72 2.00 18.62
CA PRO A 177 -8.12 0.79 19.18
C PRO A 177 -8.76 -0.50 18.63
N ILE A 178 -10.07 -0.51 18.33
CA ILE A 178 -10.71 -1.69 17.75
C ILE A 178 -10.13 -1.98 16.36
N PHE A 179 -9.98 -1.00 15.48
CA PHE A 179 -9.35 -1.19 14.17
C PHE A 179 -7.93 -1.75 14.29
N LEU A 180 -7.12 -1.21 15.21
CA LEU A 180 -5.75 -1.70 15.45
C LEU A 180 -5.72 -3.16 15.96
N MET A 181 -6.66 -3.54 16.82
CA MET A 181 -6.79 -4.93 17.29
C MET A 181 -7.27 -5.87 16.19
N GLN A 182 -8.22 -5.42 15.36
CA GLN A 182 -8.74 -6.21 14.24
C GLN A 182 -7.67 -6.44 13.17
N ALA A 183 -6.81 -5.47 12.90
CA ALA A 183 -5.65 -5.62 12.01
C ALA A 183 -4.74 -6.78 12.45
N ASP A 184 -4.39 -6.84 13.74
CA ASP A 184 -3.52 -7.89 14.30
C ASP A 184 -4.19 -9.27 14.28
N GLY A 185 -5.44 -9.32 14.74
CA GLY A 185 -6.21 -10.55 14.77
C GLY A 185 -6.47 -11.13 13.38
N TYR A 186 -6.81 -10.29 12.39
CA TYR A 186 -7.04 -10.72 11.01
C TYR A 186 -5.76 -11.26 10.40
N SER A 187 -4.64 -10.55 10.58
CA SER A 187 -3.36 -10.92 9.99
C SER A 187 -2.86 -12.25 10.53
N LYS A 188 -3.00 -12.50 11.83
CA LYS A 188 -2.63 -13.79 12.43
C LYS A 188 -3.48 -14.93 11.87
N GLU A 189 -4.77 -14.71 11.67
CA GLU A 189 -5.70 -15.72 11.15
C GLU A 189 -5.45 -16.04 9.67
N ASN A 190 -5.29 -15.02 8.83
CA ASN A 190 -5.24 -15.19 7.36
C ASN A 190 -3.82 -15.34 6.81
N HIS A 191 -2.84 -14.68 7.42
CA HIS A 191 -1.45 -14.68 6.94
C HIS A 191 -0.54 -15.54 7.81
N GLY A 192 -1.03 -16.10 8.92
CA GLY A 192 -0.23 -16.86 9.89
C GLY A 192 0.74 -16.00 10.72
N HIS A 193 0.76 -14.69 10.49
CA HIS A 193 1.69 -13.75 11.11
C HIS A 193 0.93 -12.62 11.82
N PRO A 194 1.08 -12.45 13.14
CA PRO A 194 0.56 -11.26 13.81
C PRO A 194 1.32 -10.03 13.31
N VAL A 195 0.65 -8.89 13.28
CA VAL A 195 1.25 -7.63 12.86
C VAL A 195 2.31 -7.18 13.88
N TRP A 196 2.02 -7.34 15.18
CA TRP A 196 2.80 -6.68 16.23
C TRP A 196 3.90 -7.53 16.85
N SER A 197 3.54 -8.71 17.34
CA SER A 197 4.40 -9.54 18.17
C SER A 197 4.27 -10.99 17.73
N PRO A 198 5.18 -11.47 16.86
CA PRO A 198 5.32 -12.90 16.74
C PRO A 198 5.73 -13.45 18.11
N GLY A 199 5.11 -14.53 18.56
CA GLY A 199 5.55 -15.21 19.79
C GLY A 199 7.01 -15.67 19.71
N LYS A 200 7.45 -16.44 20.71
CA LYS A 200 8.81 -17.02 20.69
C LYS A 200 9.05 -17.80 19.39
N GLY A 201 10.01 -17.32 18.58
CA GLY A 201 10.44 -17.95 17.33
C GLY A 201 9.58 -17.64 16.09
N GLY A 202 8.62 -16.72 16.16
CA GLY A 202 7.83 -16.31 14.99
C GLY A 202 8.36 -15.07 14.28
N THR A 203 7.75 -14.76 13.13
CA THR A 203 8.02 -13.55 12.33
C THR A 203 6.78 -12.64 12.31
N SER A 204 6.97 -11.32 12.42
CA SER A 204 5.86 -10.34 12.33
C SER A 204 5.34 -10.26 10.90
N LEU A 205 4.10 -9.81 10.69
CA LEU A 205 3.52 -9.68 9.36
C LEU A 205 4.40 -8.85 8.42
N LEU A 206 4.87 -7.68 8.86
CA LEU A 206 5.67 -6.78 8.03
C LEU A 206 7.05 -7.37 7.72
N THR A 207 7.65 -8.09 8.67
CA THR A 207 8.91 -8.79 8.44
C THR A 207 8.72 -9.94 7.46
N ALA A 208 7.67 -10.75 7.62
CA ALA A 208 7.37 -11.87 6.73
C ALA A 208 7.00 -11.37 5.32
N ALA A 209 6.21 -10.30 5.22
CA ALA A 209 5.88 -9.66 3.95
C ALA A 209 7.13 -9.13 3.25
N ARG A 210 8.08 -8.53 4.00
CA ARG A 210 9.37 -8.09 3.46
C ARG A 210 10.26 -9.25 3.02
N GLU A 211 10.26 -10.37 3.75
CA GLU A 211 11.03 -11.57 3.37
C GLU A 211 10.42 -12.29 2.17
N ASN A 212 9.09 -12.30 2.05
CA ASN A 212 8.36 -12.85 0.90
C ASN A 212 8.34 -11.89 -0.30
N ASN A 213 8.72 -10.63 -0.09
CA ASN A 213 8.85 -9.66 -1.15
C ASN A 213 10.04 -10.03 -2.05
N ASN A 214 9.75 -10.67 -3.17
CA ASN A 214 10.74 -10.83 -4.23
C ASN A 214 10.93 -9.45 -4.89
N GLU A 215 12.10 -8.83 -4.70
CA GLU A 215 12.47 -7.50 -5.21
C GLU A 215 12.35 -7.38 -6.75
N GLU A 216 12.07 -8.48 -7.45
CA GLU A 216 11.75 -8.53 -8.88
C GLU A 216 10.37 -7.94 -9.25
N ASN A 217 9.46 -7.73 -8.29
CA ASN A 217 8.15 -7.11 -8.56
C ASN A 217 8.16 -5.61 -8.23
N TYR A 218 7.98 -4.78 -9.27
CA TYR A 218 7.99 -3.32 -9.21
C TYR A 218 7.08 -2.73 -8.13
N LEU A 219 5.87 -3.27 -7.96
CA LEU A 219 4.92 -2.81 -6.94
C LEU A 219 5.45 -3.04 -5.53
N SER A 220 6.11 -4.17 -5.35
CA SER A 220 6.62 -4.60 -4.07
C SER A 220 7.85 -3.79 -3.65
N ALA A 221 8.70 -3.39 -4.59
CA ALA A 221 9.81 -2.46 -4.34
C ALA A 221 9.31 -1.07 -3.97
N LEU A 222 8.29 -0.60 -4.68
CA LEU A 222 7.72 0.73 -4.47
C LEU A 222 7.02 0.85 -3.10
N LEU A 223 6.46 -0.25 -2.60
CA LEU A 223 5.75 -0.31 -1.32
C LEU A 223 6.64 -0.75 -0.15
N LEU A 224 7.92 -0.96 -0.39
CA LEU A 224 8.91 -1.27 0.66
C LEU A 224 8.91 -0.24 1.82
N PRO A 225 8.71 1.07 1.60
CA PRO A 225 8.58 2.03 2.70
C PRO A 225 7.43 1.69 3.66
N MET A 226 6.32 1.14 3.17
CA MET A 226 5.17 0.72 3.99
C MET A 226 5.44 -0.56 4.79
N LEU A 227 6.40 -1.37 4.32
CA LEU A 227 6.88 -2.56 5.03
C LEU A 227 7.96 -2.23 6.07
N SER A 228 8.37 -0.96 6.17
CA SER A 228 9.36 -0.51 7.14
C SER A 228 8.78 -0.47 8.55
N THR A 229 9.49 -1.05 9.53
CA THR A 229 9.09 -1.02 10.95
C THR A 229 9.22 0.37 11.60
N LYS A 230 9.55 1.39 10.81
CA LYS A 230 9.78 2.77 11.24
C LYS A 230 8.54 3.68 11.16
N MET A 231 7.38 3.20 10.71
CA MET A 231 6.22 4.08 10.60
C MET A 231 5.65 4.46 11.97
N PRO A 232 5.14 5.69 12.17
CA PRO A 232 4.67 6.15 13.47
C PRO A 232 3.52 5.31 14.05
N VAL A 233 2.65 4.78 13.20
CA VAL A 233 1.52 3.92 13.61
C VAL A 233 2.00 2.61 14.24
N ILE A 234 3.16 2.11 13.81
CA ILE A 234 3.64 0.76 14.11
C ILE A 234 4.92 0.69 14.95
N VAL A 235 5.64 1.79 15.12
CA VAL A 235 6.93 1.75 15.82
C VAL A 235 6.75 1.24 17.26
N SER A 236 7.60 0.28 17.64
CA SER A 236 7.60 -0.30 18.98
C SER A 236 8.36 0.57 19.99
N THR A 237 8.09 0.36 21.28
CA THR A 237 8.76 1.06 22.39
C THR A 237 10.29 0.91 22.34
N ARG A 238 10.79 -0.23 21.85
CA ARG A 238 12.23 -0.51 21.71
C ARG A 238 12.92 0.37 20.66
N ASN A 239 12.19 0.76 19.61
CA ASN A 239 12.71 1.57 18.51
C ASN A 239 12.33 3.06 18.65
N ARG A 240 11.59 3.44 19.71
CA ARG A 240 11.16 4.82 20.00
C ARG A 240 12.31 5.85 20.11
N PRO A 241 13.53 5.52 20.60
CA PRO A 241 14.62 6.51 20.65
C PRO A 241 15.03 7.01 19.26
N GLU A 242 14.76 6.23 18.21
CA GLU A 242 15.18 6.53 16.84
C GLU A 242 14.11 7.31 16.05
N ILE A 243 12.88 7.39 16.56
CA ILE A 243 11.72 7.93 15.82
C ILE A 243 10.87 8.79 16.75
N LYS A 244 10.83 10.09 16.47
CA LYS A 244 9.89 11.00 17.11
C LYS A 244 8.52 10.81 16.48
N ILE A 245 7.63 10.11 17.19
CA ILE A 245 6.22 9.99 16.81
C ILE A 245 5.57 11.37 16.96
N PRO A 246 4.98 11.95 15.90
CA PRO A 246 4.26 13.21 16.02
C PRO A 246 3.04 13.06 16.94
N ASP A 247 2.79 14.05 17.80
CA ASP A 247 1.72 13.99 18.82
C ASP A 247 0.31 13.79 18.24
N HIS A 248 0.12 14.14 16.96
CA HIS A 248 -1.16 14.04 16.26
C HIS A 248 -1.37 12.67 15.60
N ILE A 249 -0.34 11.82 15.50
CA ILE A 249 -0.42 10.50 14.86
C ILE A 249 -0.61 9.41 15.92
N ILE A 250 -1.59 8.56 15.69
CA ILE A 250 -1.84 7.39 16.51
C ILE A 250 -0.64 6.42 16.45
N ASN A 251 -0.19 5.94 17.61
CA ASN A 251 0.74 4.82 17.71
C ASN A 251 0.10 3.71 18.54
N ARG A 252 0.06 2.49 18.00
CA ARG A 252 -0.65 1.39 18.69
C ARG A 252 -0.09 1.08 20.07
N ASN A 253 1.24 1.11 20.25
CA ASN A 253 1.84 0.78 21.54
C ASN A 253 1.43 1.82 22.58
N LEU A 254 1.48 3.11 22.22
CA LEU A 254 1.08 4.18 23.13
C LEU A 254 -0.42 4.11 23.47
N VAL A 255 -1.27 3.76 22.51
CA VAL A 255 -2.72 3.62 22.73
C VAL A 255 -3.03 2.41 23.61
N LEU A 256 -2.52 1.23 23.26
CA LEU A 256 -2.83 -0.02 23.97
C LEU A 256 -2.25 -0.08 25.39
N HIS A 257 -1.15 0.65 25.66
CA HIS A 257 -0.60 0.79 27.01
C HIS A 257 -1.14 2.00 27.78
N GLY A 258 -2.05 2.80 27.19
CA GLY A 258 -2.64 3.97 27.84
C GLY A 258 -1.66 5.14 28.03
N GLU A 259 -0.49 5.13 27.38
CA GLU A 259 0.47 6.24 27.40
C GLU A 259 -0.04 7.44 26.57
N SER A 260 -0.76 7.17 25.48
CA SER A 260 -1.47 8.20 24.72
C SER A 260 -2.92 8.26 25.17
N ILE A 261 -3.35 9.43 25.64
CA ILE A 261 -4.74 9.71 26.04
C ILE A 261 -5.40 10.74 25.11
N ARG A 262 -4.71 11.18 24.06
CA ARG A 262 -5.18 12.19 23.10
C ARG A 262 -5.40 11.63 21.68
N TYR A 263 -5.32 10.31 21.52
CA TYR A 263 -5.45 9.66 20.21
C TYR A 263 -6.86 9.72 19.61
N GLY A 264 -7.90 10.02 20.41
CA GLY A 264 -9.29 10.00 20.00
C GLY A 264 -9.67 11.17 19.08
N THR A 265 -9.10 11.22 17.87
CA THR A 265 -9.45 12.17 16.81
C THR A 265 -10.00 11.44 15.58
N ARG A 266 -10.71 12.19 14.73
CA ARG A 266 -11.28 11.67 13.49
C ARG A 266 -10.21 11.08 12.58
N GLU A 267 -9.13 11.82 12.39
CA GLU A 267 -8.00 11.46 11.54
C GLU A 267 -7.30 10.21 12.06
N ASN A 268 -7.10 10.08 13.37
CA ASN A 268 -6.46 8.91 13.96
C ASN A 268 -7.32 7.65 13.89
N SER A 269 -8.63 7.80 14.02
CA SER A 269 -9.53 6.69 13.76
C SER A 269 -9.52 6.27 12.30
N ALA A 270 -9.43 7.20 11.35
CA ALA A 270 -9.32 6.89 9.93
C ALA A 270 -7.96 6.26 9.59
N ARG A 271 -6.83 6.74 10.15
CA ARG A 271 -5.51 6.09 10.02
C ARG A 271 -5.52 4.66 10.54
N ALA A 272 -6.15 4.42 11.69
CA ALA A 272 -6.27 3.09 12.26
C ALA A 272 -7.07 2.15 11.34
N PHE A 273 -8.14 2.65 10.72
CA PHE A 273 -8.90 1.91 9.71
C PHE A 273 -8.08 1.68 8.43
N ALA A 274 -7.42 2.69 7.90
CA ALA A 274 -6.52 2.58 6.74
C ALA A 274 -5.44 1.51 6.95
N PHE A 275 -4.89 1.44 8.16
CA PHE A 275 -3.95 0.40 8.53
C PHE A 275 -4.58 -0.99 8.58
N MET A 276 -5.76 -1.12 9.18
CA MET A 276 -6.50 -2.38 9.19
C MET A 276 -6.83 -2.85 7.76
N TRP A 277 -7.32 -1.93 6.93
CA TRP A 277 -7.61 -2.14 5.50
C TRP A 277 -6.37 -2.65 4.75
N TYR A 278 -5.22 -2.00 4.95
CA TYR A 278 -3.94 -2.42 4.43
C TYR A 278 -3.56 -3.86 4.84
N CYS A 279 -3.66 -4.19 6.12
CA CYS A 279 -3.40 -5.53 6.62
C CYS A 279 -4.38 -6.59 6.08
N MET A 280 -5.62 -6.18 5.82
CA MET A 280 -6.67 -7.09 5.37
C MET A 280 -6.56 -7.40 3.89
N PHE A 281 -6.39 -6.40 3.03
CA PHE A 281 -6.56 -6.57 1.58
C PHE A 281 -5.24 -6.57 0.82
N PHE A 282 -4.32 -5.66 1.17
CA PHE A 282 -3.05 -5.57 0.47
C PHE A 282 -2.12 -6.73 0.80
N MET A 283 -2.04 -7.10 2.07
CA MET A 283 -1.08 -8.11 2.52
C MET A 283 -1.26 -9.48 1.85
N HIS A 284 -2.47 -9.81 1.38
CA HIS A 284 -2.70 -11.02 0.57
C HIS A 284 -1.73 -11.16 -0.60
N THR A 285 -1.28 -10.04 -1.18
CA THR A 285 -0.33 -10.05 -2.32
C THR A 285 1.02 -10.70 -1.99
N PHE A 286 1.43 -10.76 -0.71
CA PHE A 286 2.69 -11.38 -0.29
C PHE A 286 2.55 -12.81 0.24
N PHE A 287 1.31 -13.30 0.40
CA PHE A 287 1.03 -14.60 1.03
C PHE A 287 0.17 -15.53 0.17
N ARG A 288 -0.32 -15.08 -1.01
CA ARG A 288 -1.24 -15.83 -1.88
C ARG A 288 -0.68 -17.08 -2.57
N ASP A 289 0.61 -17.38 -2.41
CA ASP A 289 1.29 -18.51 -3.06
C ASP A 289 1.74 -19.64 -2.11
N LYS A 290 1.02 -19.89 -1.00
CA LYS A 290 1.24 -21.06 -0.14
C LYS A 290 -0.04 -21.85 0.12
#